data_AF-A0A6C0LTD6-F1
#
_entry.id   AF-A0A6C0LTD6-F1
#
_cell.length_a   1.000
_cell.length_b   1.000
_cell.length_c   1.000
_cell.angle_alpha   90.00
_cell.angle_beta   90.00
_cell.angle_gamma   90.00
#
_symmetry.space_group_name_H-M   'P 1'
#
loop_
_entity.id
_entity.type
_entity.pdbx_description
1 polymer ?
#
loop_
_entity_poly.entity_id
_entity_poly.type
_entity_poly.pdbx_seq_one_letter_code
_entity_poly.pdbx_strand_id
1 'polypeptide(L)' 'MPDVSNVSDVQLQVMIFLYNALEQGWNVKKTNDCYIFNKKHENKKEFFSDAYLKRFLKDNLATSS' A
#
# COMPACT_ATOMS: atom_id res chain seq x y z
N MET A 1 7.31 4.37 19.29
CA MET A 1 7.55 4.57 17.85
C MET A 1 8.13 3.28 17.30
N PRO A 2 7.72 2.80 16.11
CA PRO A 2 8.42 1.71 15.46
C PRO A 2 9.86 2.12 15.22
N ASP A 3 10.79 1.22 15.50
CA ASP A 3 12.20 1.41 15.22
C ASP A 3 12.40 1.41 13.70
N VAL A 4 12.68 2.60 13.14
CA VAL A 4 12.90 2.79 11.70
C VAL A 4 14.18 2.14 11.20
N SER A 5 15.08 1.69 12.09
CA SER A 5 16.33 1.03 11.70
C SER A 5 16.12 -0.40 11.17
N ASN A 6 14.92 -0.96 11.29
CA ASN A 6 14.61 -2.33 10.87
C ASN A 6 13.32 -2.41 10.03
N VAL A 7 13.30 -1.69 8.92
CA VAL A 7 12.25 -1.76 7.90
C VAL A 7 12.67 -2.77 6.83
N SER A 8 11.88 -3.83 6.65
CA SER A 8 12.10 -4.80 5.56
C SER A 8 11.76 -4.20 4.19
N ASP A 9 12.36 -4.74 3.13
CA ASP A 9 12.09 -4.32 1.75
C ASP A 9 10.59 -4.35 1.40
N VAL A 10 9.88 -5.37 1.88
CA VAL A 10 8.43 -5.50 1.67
C VAL A 10 7.66 -4.38 2.37
N GLN A 11 8.07 -3.99 3.58
CA GLN A 11 7.45 -2.86 4.27
C GLN A 11 7.73 -1.54 3.56
N LEU A 12 8.95 -1.35 3.05
CA LEU A 12 9.31 -0.18 2.25
C LEU A 12 8.47 -0.10 0.97
N GLN A 13 8.31 -1.21 0.25
CA GLN A 13 7.46 -1.28 -0.95
C GLN A 13 6.00 -0.95 -0.64
N VAL A 14 5.45 -1.45 0.48
CA VAL A 14 4.10 -1.06 0.93
C VAL A 14 4.06 0.45 1.17
N MET A 15 5.03 1.02 1.90
CA MET A 15 5.07 2.46 2.16
C MET A 15 5.10 3.29 0.87
N ILE A 16 5.94 2.90 -0.10
CA ILE A 16 6.03 3.55 -1.42
C ILE A 16 4.69 3.43 -2.16
N PHE A 17 4.06 2.26 -2.16
CA PHE A 17 2.76 2.06 -2.81
C PHE A 17 1.66 2.94 -2.21
N LEU A 18 1.59 3.01 -0.87
CA LEU A 18 0.64 3.88 -0.18
C LEU A 18 0.91 5.35 -0.52
N TYR A 19 2.18 5.78 -0.49
CA TYR A 19 2.58 7.14 -0.83
C TYR A 19 2.16 7.53 -2.25
N ASN A 20 2.43 6.67 -3.24
CA ASN A 20 2.05 6.89 -4.63
C ASN A 20 0.53 7.01 -4.81
N ALA A 21 -0.26 6.24 -4.05
CA ALA A 21 -1.71 6.36 -4.08
C ALA A 21 -2.18 7.72 -3.53
N LEU A 22 -1.56 8.21 -2.45
CA LEU A 22 -1.86 9.53 -1.90
C LEU A 22 -1.54 10.64 -2.92
N GLU A 23 -0.39 10.59 -3.59
CA GLU A 23 -0.01 11.55 -4.65
C GLU A 23 -1.01 11.56 -5.82
N GLN A 24 -1.66 10.44 -6.10
CA GLN A 24 -2.71 10.32 -7.11
C GLN A 24 -4.11 10.69 -6.61
N GLY A 25 -4.22 11.22 -5.39
CA GLY A 25 -5.47 11.70 -4.81
C GLY A 25 -6.35 10.61 -4.19
N TRP A 26 -5.79 9.44 -3.90
CA TRP A 26 -6.51 8.43 -3.11
C TRP A 26 -6.46 8.76 -1.61
N ASN A 27 -7.53 8.45 -0.91
CA ASN A 27 -7.54 8.34 0.54
C ASN A 27 -7.27 6.88 0.93
N VAL A 28 -6.33 6.64 1.85
CA VAL A 28 -6.01 5.31 2.35
C VAL A 28 -6.37 5.20 3.83
N LYS A 29 -7.18 4.20 4.18
CA LYS A 29 -7.51 3.85 5.56
C LYS A 29 -7.08 2.42 5.87
N LYS A 30 -6.23 2.23 6.89
CA LYS A 30 -5.97 0.90 7.46
C LYS A 30 -7.08 0.53 8.45
N THR A 31 -7.69 -0.64 8.29
CA THR A 31 -8.71 -1.19 9.19
C THR A 31 -8.42 -2.67 9.36
N ASN A 32 -8.09 -3.08 10.58
CA ASN A 32 -7.60 -4.44 10.88
C ASN A 32 -6.44 -4.81 9.93
N ASP A 33 -6.53 -5.97 9.28
CA ASP A 33 -5.54 -6.48 8.32
C ASP A 33 -5.86 -6.08 6.87
N CYS A 34 -6.49 -4.92 6.66
CA CYS A 34 -6.83 -4.42 5.34
C CYS A 34 -6.51 -2.93 5.17
N TYR A 35 -6.08 -2.57 3.95
CA TYR A 35 -6.03 -1.21 3.45
C TYR A 35 -7.23 -0.93 2.54
N ILE A 36 -7.92 0.16 2.80
CA ILE A 36 -9.09 0.62 2.05
C ILE A 36 -8.67 1.89 1.31
N PHE A 37 -8.70 1.84 -0.02
CA PHE A 37 -8.41 2.96 -0.90
C PHE A 37 -9.72 3.53 -1.40
N ASN A 38 -9.89 4.85 -1.32
CA ASN A 38 -11.07 5.55 -1.81
C ASN A 38 -10.66 6.79 -2.61
N LYS A 39 -11.17 6.91 -3.83
CA LYS A 39 -11.02 8.12 -4.64
C LYS A 39 -12.39 8.74 -4.89
N LYS A 40 -12.77 9.68 -4.03
CA LYS A 40 -14.12 10.26 -3.96
C LYS A 40 -14.56 10.89 -5.29
N HIS A 41 -13.66 11.58 -5.98
CA HIS A 41 -13.97 12.23 -7.26
C HIS A 41 -14.23 11.23 -8.40
N GLU A 42 -13.78 9.98 -8.27
CA GLU A 42 -13.97 8.92 -9.27
C GLU A 42 -14.97 7.84 -8.81
N ASN A 43 -15.58 7.99 -7.63
CA ASN A 43 -16.41 6.96 -6.98
C ASN A 43 -15.75 5.56 -6.93
N LYS A 44 -14.40 5.50 -6.86
CA LYS A 44 -13.65 4.25 -6.80
C LYS A 44 -13.34 3.87 -5.37
N LYS A 45 -13.44 2.57 -5.08
CA LYS A 45 -13.09 2.00 -3.78
C LYS A 45 -12.45 0.63 -3.97
N GLU A 46 -11.27 0.45 -3.40
CA GLU A 46 -10.51 -0.80 -3.47
C GLU A 46 -10.13 -1.28 -2.08
N PHE A 47 -10.12 -2.59 -1.90
CA PHE A 47 -9.82 -3.24 -0.62
C PHE A 47 -8.67 -4.22 -0.82
N PHE A 48 -7.61 -4.05 -0.05
CA PHE A 48 -6.45 -4.92 -0.08
C PHE A 48 -6.24 -5.50 1.32
N SER A 49 -6.27 -6.83 1.47
CA SER A 49 -5.77 -7.42 2.71
C SER A 49 -4.25 -7.25 2.79
N ASP A 50 -3.69 -7.18 3.99
CA ASP A 50 -2.24 -7.06 4.21
C ASP A 50 -1.49 -8.22 3.52
N ALA A 51 -2.04 -9.45 3.59
CA ALA A 51 -1.46 -10.61 2.94
C ALA A 51 -1.52 -10.50 1.41
N TYR A 52 -2.65 -10.08 0.86
CA TYR A 52 -2.80 -9.91 -0.59
C TYR A 52 -1.91 -8.79 -1.10
N LEU A 53 -1.87 -7.63 -0.42
CA LEU A 53 -1.05 -6.50 -0.82
C LEU A 53 0.43 -6.88 -0.83
N LYS A 54 0.94 -7.52 0.21
CA LYS A 54 2.34 -7.97 0.28
C LYS A 54 2.67 -8.94 -0.86
N ARG A 55 1.78 -9.89 -1.16
CA ARG A 55 1.96 -10.83 -2.27
C ARG A 55 1.92 -10.10 -3.61
N PHE A 56 0.93 -9.23 -3.82
CA PHE A 56 0.79 -8.43 -5.04
C PHE A 56 2.05 -7.61 -5.32
N LEU A 57 2.61 -6.92 -4.31
CA LEU A 57 3.83 -6.13 -4.46
C LEU A 57 5.03 -7.03 -4.77
N LYS A 58 5.17 -8.18 -4.10
CA LYS A 58 6.23 -9.15 -4.41
C LYS A 58 6.15 -9.66 -5.85
N ASP A 59 4.94 -9.92 -6.34
CA ASP A 59 4.70 -10.51 -7.66
C ASP A 59 4.79 -9.47 -8.80
N ASN A 60 4.57 -8.16 -8.52
CA ASN A 60 4.44 -7.13 -9.56
C ASN A 60 5.50 -6.01 -9.51
N LEU A 61 6.19 -5.79 -8.39
CA LEU A 61 7.20 -4.73 -8.26
C LEU A 61 8.65 -5.23 -8.37
N ALA A 62 8.88 -6.53 -8.53
CA ALA A 62 10.22 -7.11 -8.71
C ALA A 62 10.87 -6.82 -10.09
N THR A 63 10.22 -6.04 -10.95
CA THR A 63 10.58 -5.88 -12.38
C THR A 63 11.05 -4.48 -12.77
N SER A 64 11.58 -3.69 -11.85
CA SER A 64 12.25 -2.42 -12.16
C SER A 64 13.68 -2.44 -11.63
N SER A 65 14.56 -3.13 -12.37
CA SER A 65 16.02 -3.11 -12.24
C SER A 65 16.62 -2.89 -13.61
#